data_AF-A0A077LSP3-F1
#
_entry.id   AF-A0A077LSP3-F1
#
_cell.length_a   1.000
_cell.length_b   1.000
_cell.length_c   1.000
_cell.angle_alpha   90.00
_cell.angle_beta   90.00
_cell.angle_gamma   90.00
#
_symmetry.space_group_name_H-M   'P 1'
#
loop_
_entity.id
_entity.type
_entity.pdbx_description
1 polymer ?
#
loop_
_entity_poly.entity_id
_entity_poly.type
_entity_poly.pdbx_seq_one_letter_code
_entity_poly.pdbx_strand_id
1 'polypeptide(L)'
;MSTGVLLLRGPSATAARWVGRGLVSARVIAHGPWTAVQLVGDRARSAPPYDDAARALMARPMGRRLRPAVGFFVTDGTGVLTVRPKGWHSRLTWLVWTPDTGARPAPGLPPVRVDDLRHLAPGVSASEIRRALSTRPADPVAWLSGILVTLGLPGAGLLTGAEEGGAVVHPSAASVRRFDAMVADDRDHRAELGDPP
;
A
#
# COMPACT_ATOMS: atom_id res chain seq x y z
N MET A 1 -10.74 10.02 -6.46
CA MET A 1 -11.16 8.71 -5.95
C MET A 1 -9.91 7.89 -5.69
N SER A 2 -9.71 7.42 -4.46
CA SER A 2 -8.53 6.63 -4.09
C SER A 2 -8.82 5.14 -4.31
N THR A 3 -7.89 4.42 -4.94
CA THR A 3 -7.95 2.95 -5.09
C THR A 3 -6.60 2.35 -4.74
N GLY A 4 -6.57 1.08 -4.41
CA GLY A 4 -5.30 0.40 -4.20
C GLY A 4 -5.41 -1.02 -3.72
N VAL A 5 -4.33 -1.74 -3.97
CA VAL A 5 -4.15 -3.14 -3.64
C VAL A 5 -2.81 -3.31 -2.97
N LEU A 6 -2.82 -3.99 -1.83
CA LEU A 6 -1.63 -4.38 -1.08
C LEU A 6 -1.51 -5.90 -1.13
N LEU A 7 -0.42 -6.39 -1.71
CA LEU A 7 -0.08 -7.81 -1.71
C LEU A 7 0.81 -8.10 -0.52
N LEU A 8 0.37 -9.05 0.31
CA LEU A 8 1.07 -9.54 1.49
C LEU A 8 1.43 -10.99 1.26
N ARG A 9 2.67 -11.39 1.58
CA ARG A 9 3.00 -12.82 1.60
C ARG A 9 2.49 -13.46 2.88
N GLY A 10 1.67 -14.50 2.75
CA GLY A 10 1.13 -15.26 3.88
C GLY A 10 -0.39 -15.45 3.86
N PRO A 11 -0.95 -16.07 4.92
CA PRO A 11 -2.35 -16.51 4.94
C PRO A 11 -3.35 -15.34 5.05
N SER A 12 -4.47 -15.46 4.33
CA SER A 12 -5.55 -14.46 4.31
C SER A 12 -6.15 -14.17 5.68
N ALA A 13 -6.26 -15.17 6.55
CA ALA A 13 -6.72 -14.97 7.93
C ALA A 13 -5.81 -14.03 8.75
N THR A 14 -4.48 -14.09 8.53
CA THR A 14 -3.53 -13.19 9.21
C THR A 14 -3.67 -11.76 8.67
N ALA A 15 -3.85 -11.62 7.35
CA ALA A 15 -4.11 -10.35 6.71
C ALA A 15 -5.44 -9.74 7.18
N ALA A 16 -6.52 -10.51 7.24
CA ALA A 16 -7.83 -10.07 7.72
C ALA A 16 -7.76 -9.58 9.17
N ARG A 17 -7.08 -10.32 10.05
CA ARG A 17 -6.90 -9.89 11.45
C ARG A 17 -6.05 -8.63 11.56
N TRP A 18 -5.07 -8.47 10.66
CA TRP A 18 -4.35 -7.22 10.54
C TRP A 18 -5.30 -6.12 10.06
N VAL A 19 -6.02 -6.23 8.95
CA VAL A 19 -6.99 -5.23 8.45
C VAL A 19 -7.98 -4.80 9.53
N GLY A 20 -8.58 -5.74 10.26
CA GLY A 20 -9.56 -5.44 11.33
C GLY A 20 -8.99 -4.64 12.51
N ARG A 21 -7.66 -4.57 12.65
CA ARG A 21 -6.95 -3.73 13.63
C ARG A 21 -6.45 -2.40 13.06
N GLY A 22 -6.80 -2.10 11.82
CA GLY A 22 -6.42 -0.87 11.13
C GLY A 22 -7.51 0.19 11.19
N LEU A 23 -7.47 1.09 10.21
CA LEU A 23 -8.43 2.20 10.05
C LEU A 23 -9.25 2.08 8.77
N VAL A 24 -8.87 1.18 7.86
CA VAL A 24 -9.47 1.10 6.52
C VAL A 24 -10.31 -0.15 6.39
N SER A 25 -11.45 -0.03 5.71
CA SER A 25 -12.18 -1.21 5.25
C SER A 25 -11.48 -1.75 4.01
N ALA A 26 -11.26 -3.05 3.96
CA ALA A 26 -10.58 -3.66 2.83
C ALA A 26 -11.12 -5.07 2.55
N ARG A 27 -11.12 -5.44 1.28
CA ARG A 27 -11.42 -6.79 0.82
C ARG A 27 -10.15 -7.63 0.87
N VAL A 28 -10.26 -8.85 1.41
CA VAL A 28 -9.12 -9.76 1.59
C VAL A 28 -9.31 -11.01 0.72
N ILE A 29 -8.35 -11.25 -0.18
CA ILE A 29 -8.44 -12.26 -1.25
C ILE A 29 -7.18 -13.11 -1.23
N ALA A 30 -7.32 -14.43 -1.25
CA ALA A 30 -6.20 -15.35 -1.30
C ALA A 30 -5.77 -15.61 -2.76
N HIS A 31 -4.46 -15.50 -3.03
CA HIS A 31 -3.82 -15.80 -4.31
C HIS A 31 -2.60 -16.69 -4.10
N GLY A 32 -2.83 -17.97 -3.79
CA GLY A 32 -1.76 -18.93 -3.51
C GLY A 32 -0.85 -18.43 -2.37
N PRO A 33 0.44 -18.14 -2.61
CA PRO A 33 1.36 -17.64 -1.58
C PRO A 33 1.10 -16.18 -1.17
N TRP A 34 0.32 -15.44 -1.95
CA TRP A 34 -0.02 -14.04 -1.72
C TRP A 34 -1.44 -13.91 -1.16
N THR A 35 -1.66 -12.86 -0.40
CA THR A 35 -2.98 -12.34 -0.06
C THR A 35 -3.07 -10.91 -0.56
N ALA A 36 -4.09 -10.61 -1.37
CA ALA A 36 -4.41 -9.24 -1.76
C ALA A 36 -5.33 -8.59 -0.72
N VAL A 37 -5.03 -7.34 -0.39
CA VAL A 37 -5.84 -6.45 0.44
C VAL A 37 -6.22 -5.25 -0.41
N GLN A 38 -7.45 -5.25 -0.92
CA GLN A 38 -7.99 -4.20 -1.79
C GLN A 38 -8.79 -3.20 -0.96
N LEU A 39 -8.58 -1.90 -1.18
CA LEU A 39 -9.36 -0.87 -0.50
C LEU A 39 -10.86 -0.98 -0.82
N VAL A 40 -11.70 -0.76 0.19
CA VAL A 40 -13.15 -0.64 0.04
C VAL A 40 -13.55 0.75 0.52
N GLY A 41 -13.79 1.64 -0.44
CA GLY A 41 -14.03 3.07 -0.20
C GLY A 41 -12.74 3.88 -0.17
N ASP A 42 -12.89 5.20 -0.20
CA ASP A 42 -11.82 6.20 -0.25
C ASP A 42 -11.46 6.77 1.13
N ARG A 43 -12.34 6.62 2.14
CA ARG A 43 -12.12 7.16 3.49
C ARG A 43 -11.72 6.11 4.52
N ALA A 44 -10.69 6.44 5.30
CA ALA A 44 -10.37 5.74 6.53
C ALA A 44 -11.34 6.13 7.65
N ARG A 45 -11.52 5.24 8.62
CA ARG A 45 -12.31 5.48 9.84
C ARG A 45 -11.47 6.20 10.89
N SER A 46 -11.00 7.38 10.55
CA SER A 46 -10.24 8.29 11.42
C SER A 46 -10.56 9.72 11.02
N ALA A 47 -10.33 10.66 11.92
CA ALA A 47 -10.50 12.08 11.61
C ALA A 47 -9.38 12.59 10.67
N PRO A 48 -9.61 13.69 9.93
CA PRO A 48 -8.55 14.41 9.25
C PRO A 48 -7.37 14.74 10.18
N PRO A 49 -6.12 14.74 9.69
CA PRO A 49 -5.70 14.53 8.29
C PRO A 49 -5.50 13.06 7.90
N TYR A 50 -5.92 12.11 8.75
CA TYR A 50 -5.68 10.68 8.58
C TYR A 50 -6.84 9.94 7.90
N ASP A 51 -7.76 10.65 7.27
CA ASP A 51 -9.01 10.10 6.73
C ASP A 51 -8.90 9.62 5.27
N ASP A 52 -7.75 9.73 4.61
CA ASP A 52 -7.50 9.10 3.30
C ASP A 52 -7.16 7.61 3.46
N ALA A 53 -7.97 6.73 2.86
CA ALA A 53 -7.81 5.28 3.01
C ALA A 53 -6.53 4.74 2.36
N ALA A 54 -6.13 5.28 1.21
CA ALA A 54 -4.92 4.80 0.53
C ALA A 54 -3.68 5.12 1.36
N ARG A 55 -3.55 6.37 1.82
CA ARG A 55 -2.46 6.87 2.68
C ARG A 55 -2.41 6.13 4.01
N ALA A 56 -3.56 5.91 4.63
CA ALA A 56 -3.66 5.14 5.87
C ALA A 56 -3.18 3.68 5.67
N LEU A 57 -3.55 3.02 4.56
CA LEU A 57 -3.16 1.64 4.30
C LEU A 57 -1.69 1.50 3.90
N MET A 58 -1.17 2.36 3.03
CA MET A 58 0.22 2.30 2.54
C MET A 58 1.24 2.49 3.68
N ALA A 59 0.99 3.46 4.57
CA ALA A 59 1.89 3.80 5.67
C ALA A 59 1.84 2.76 6.80
N ARG A 60 0.77 1.96 6.86
CA ARG A 60 0.47 1.12 8.02
C ARG A 60 1.60 0.18 8.43
N PRO A 61 2.02 0.20 9.72
CA PRO A 61 3.00 -0.75 10.22
C PRO A 61 2.57 -2.22 10.01
N MET A 62 3.53 -3.05 9.58
CA MET A 62 3.32 -4.47 9.31
C MET A 62 4.31 -5.32 10.10
N GLY A 63 3.80 -6.35 10.76
CA GLY A 63 4.63 -7.34 11.44
C GLY A 63 5.37 -8.25 10.45
N ARG A 64 6.42 -8.92 10.92
CA ARG A 64 7.28 -9.80 10.09
C ARG A 64 6.53 -10.93 9.36
N ARG A 65 5.40 -11.39 9.91
CA ARG A 65 4.58 -12.48 9.35
C ARG A 65 3.79 -12.08 8.11
N LEU A 66 3.70 -10.78 7.81
CA LEU A 66 3.01 -10.23 6.64
C LEU A 66 4.00 -9.72 5.59
N ARG A 67 5.26 -10.12 5.69
CA ARG A 67 6.35 -9.65 4.84
C ARG A 67 6.99 -10.81 4.07
N PRO A 68 7.43 -10.61 2.82
CA PRO A 68 7.45 -9.34 2.08
C PRO A 68 6.04 -8.86 1.68
N ALA A 69 5.93 -7.55 1.44
CA ALA A 69 4.70 -6.91 1.00
C ALA A 69 5.00 -5.87 -0.09
N VAL A 70 4.06 -5.67 -1.01
CA VAL A 70 4.13 -4.67 -2.06
C VAL A 70 2.75 -4.07 -2.30
N GLY A 71 2.66 -2.75 -2.32
CA GLY A 71 1.39 -2.04 -2.46
C GLY A 71 1.38 -1.12 -3.68
N PHE A 72 0.22 -1.07 -4.32
CA PHE A 72 -0.06 -0.34 -5.55
C PHE A 72 -1.28 0.53 -5.28
N PHE A 73 -1.10 1.85 -5.24
CA PHE A 73 -2.14 2.77 -4.83
C PHE A 73 -2.26 3.93 -5.81
N VAL A 74 -3.47 4.44 -5.99
CA VAL A 74 -3.73 5.71 -6.66
C VAL A 74 -4.36 6.65 -5.65
N THR A 75 -3.73 7.82 -5.45
CA THR A 75 -4.20 8.89 -4.57
C THR A 75 -4.02 10.20 -5.34
N ASP A 76 -5.07 11.02 -5.45
CA ASP A 76 -5.04 12.32 -6.13
C ASP A 76 -4.39 12.29 -7.54
N GLY A 77 -4.72 11.27 -8.33
CA GLY A 77 -4.15 11.09 -9.68
C GLY A 77 -2.66 10.69 -9.72
N THR A 78 -2.06 10.41 -8.56
CA THR A 78 -0.68 9.93 -8.42
C THR A 78 -0.67 8.43 -8.19
N GLY A 79 0.13 7.71 -9.00
CA GLY A 79 0.42 6.30 -8.78
C GLY A 79 1.52 6.15 -7.73
N VAL A 80 1.31 5.27 -6.75
CA VAL A 80 2.25 5.03 -5.65
C VAL A 80 2.54 3.54 -5.56
N LEU A 81 3.80 3.18 -5.76
CA LEU A 81 4.33 1.85 -5.50
C LEU A 81 5.08 1.86 -4.18
N THR A 82 4.74 0.91 -3.32
CA THR A 82 5.40 0.72 -2.04
C THR A 82 5.97 -0.69 -1.94
N VAL A 83 7.18 -0.84 -1.40
CA VAL A 83 7.78 -2.16 -1.16
C VAL A 83 8.24 -2.28 0.27
N ARG A 84 7.90 -3.40 0.90
CA ARG A 84 8.41 -3.83 2.20
C ARG A 84 9.13 -5.16 1.99
N PRO A 85 10.46 -5.16 1.82
CA PRO A 85 11.20 -6.41 1.65
C PRO A 85 11.13 -7.28 2.91
N LYS A 86 11.65 -8.50 2.87
CA LYS A 86 11.80 -9.36 4.05
C LYS A 86 13.05 -8.95 4.86
N GLY A 87 13.10 -9.18 6.18
CA GLY A 87 14.26 -8.89 7.03
C GLY A 87 14.02 -8.04 8.28
N TRP A 88 15.00 -8.00 9.19
CA TRP A 88 14.86 -7.33 10.49
C TRP A 88 14.72 -5.80 10.37
N HIS A 89 15.49 -5.18 9.47
CA HIS A 89 15.58 -3.71 9.30
C HIS A 89 14.99 -3.20 7.98
N SER A 90 14.13 -3.98 7.31
CA SER A 90 13.58 -3.50 6.04
C SER A 90 12.74 -2.25 6.29
N ARG A 91 13.08 -1.17 5.61
CA ARG A 91 12.25 0.02 5.58
C ARG A 91 11.21 -0.11 4.47
N LEU A 92 10.11 0.62 4.62
CA LEU A 92 9.17 0.85 3.54
C LEU A 92 9.86 1.73 2.50
N THR A 93 9.92 1.27 1.26
CA THR A 93 10.42 2.04 0.12
C THR A 93 9.28 2.48 -0.79
N TRP A 94 9.50 3.59 -1.49
CA TRP A 94 8.47 4.34 -2.21
C TRP A 94 8.91 4.72 -3.62
N LEU A 95 7.96 4.70 -4.55
CA LEU A 95 8.10 5.25 -5.88
C LEU A 95 6.76 5.87 -6.26
N VAL A 96 6.80 7.09 -6.81
CA VAL A 96 5.61 7.81 -7.25
C VAL A 96 5.65 8.01 -8.76
N TRP A 97 4.49 8.07 -9.37
CA TRP A 97 4.32 8.30 -10.80
C TRP A 97 3.19 9.29 -11.02
N THR A 98 3.43 10.26 -11.92
CA THR A 98 2.39 11.13 -12.46
C THR A 98 2.51 11.15 -13.99
N PRO A 99 1.45 11.51 -14.72
CA PRO A 99 1.50 11.62 -16.18
C PRO A 99 2.62 12.56 -16.66
N ASP A 100 2.85 13.66 -15.95
CA ASP A 100 3.80 14.70 -16.34
C ASP A 100 5.27 14.31 -16.11
N THR A 101 5.56 13.65 -14.97
CA THR A 101 6.96 13.36 -14.58
C THR A 101 7.38 11.92 -14.80
N GLY A 102 6.43 11.00 -14.99
CA GLY A 102 6.67 9.57 -14.92
C GLY A 102 7.12 9.12 -13.53
N ALA A 103 7.78 7.96 -13.46
CA ALA A 103 8.22 7.36 -12.20
C ALA A 103 9.42 8.10 -11.59
N ARG A 104 9.31 8.49 -10.32
CA ARG A 104 10.36 9.17 -9.57
C ARG A 104 10.35 8.78 -8.09
N PRO A 105 11.48 8.92 -7.37
CA PRO A 105 11.50 8.82 -5.92
C PRO A 105 10.52 9.78 -5.25
N ALA A 106 9.86 9.32 -4.19
CA ALA A 106 9.06 10.19 -3.35
C ALA A 106 9.99 11.08 -2.49
N PRO A 107 9.79 12.42 -2.45
CA PRO A 107 10.64 13.31 -1.66
C PRO A 107 10.69 12.92 -0.17
N GLY A 108 11.88 12.94 0.42
CA GLY A 108 12.08 12.63 1.85
C GLY A 108 11.86 11.16 2.24
N LEU A 109 11.54 10.27 1.29
CA LEU A 109 11.24 8.87 1.56
C LEU A 109 12.25 7.92 0.90
N PRO A 110 12.54 6.75 1.51
CA PRO A 110 13.45 5.77 0.92
C PRO A 110 12.95 5.31 -0.47
N PRO A 111 13.77 5.34 -1.53
CA PRO A 111 13.34 4.96 -2.87
C PRO A 111 13.23 3.45 -3.05
N VAL A 112 12.29 2.98 -3.88
CA VAL A 112 12.24 1.57 -4.32
C VAL A 112 13.48 1.23 -5.13
N ARG A 113 14.13 0.11 -4.83
CA ARG A 113 15.25 -0.43 -5.60
C ARG A 113 14.76 -1.54 -6.51
N VAL A 114 15.37 -1.67 -7.70
CA VAL A 114 15.07 -2.78 -8.63
C VAL A 114 15.26 -4.14 -7.95
N ASP A 115 16.28 -4.26 -7.09
CA ASP A 115 16.52 -5.51 -6.36
C ASP A 115 15.41 -5.83 -5.35
N ASP A 116 14.73 -4.83 -4.77
CA ASP A 116 13.57 -5.08 -3.90
C ASP A 116 12.48 -5.82 -4.67
N LEU A 117 12.24 -5.43 -5.93
CA LEU A 117 11.24 -6.04 -6.81
C LEU A 117 11.68 -7.42 -7.33
N ARG A 118 12.97 -7.62 -7.62
CA ARG A 118 13.51 -8.94 -8.01
C ARG A 118 13.31 -9.99 -6.92
N HIS A 119 13.39 -9.60 -5.65
CA HIS A 119 13.10 -10.53 -4.55
C HIS A 119 11.63 -10.94 -4.48
N LEU A 120 10.71 -10.13 -5.01
CA LEU A 120 9.28 -10.46 -5.10
C LEU A 120 8.99 -11.36 -6.31
N ALA A 121 9.75 -11.17 -7.39
CA ALA A 121 9.58 -11.83 -8.69
C ALA A 121 10.93 -12.38 -9.21
N PRO A 122 11.45 -13.49 -8.65
CA PRO A 122 12.81 -13.98 -8.93
C PRO A 122 13.04 -14.43 -10.38
N GLY A 123 11.98 -14.60 -11.18
CA GLY A 123 12.06 -14.94 -12.61
C GLY A 123 12.12 -13.74 -13.57
N VAL A 124 12.02 -12.51 -13.06
CA VAL A 124 11.97 -11.30 -13.90
C VAL A 124 13.33 -10.59 -13.87
N SER A 125 13.85 -10.25 -15.04
CA SER A 125 15.16 -9.61 -15.15
C SER A 125 15.13 -8.16 -14.68
N ALA A 126 16.30 -7.65 -14.26
CA ALA A 126 16.43 -6.26 -13.84
C ALA A 126 16.10 -5.26 -14.97
N SER A 127 16.38 -5.61 -16.24
CA SER A 127 16.04 -4.78 -17.41
C SER A 127 14.55 -4.73 -17.65
N GLU A 128 13.83 -5.85 -17.52
CA GLU A 128 12.37 -5.89 -17.63
C GLU A 128 11.68 -5.06 -16.56
N ILE A 129 12.15 -5.16 -15.31
CA ILE A 129 11.65 -4.34 -14.20
C ILE A 129 11.87 -2.85 -14.50
N ARG A 130 13.09 -2.46 -14.90
CA ARG A 130 13.37 -1.06 -15.25
C ARG A 130 12.48 -0.57 -16.38
N ARG A 131 12.28 -1.39 -17.43
CA ARG A 131 11.41 -1.08 -18.56
C ARG A 131 9.98 -0.85 -18.11
N ALA A 132 9.44 -1.71 -17.24
CA ALA A 132 8.09 -1.55 -16.69
C ALA A 132 7.95 -0.27 -15.87
N LEU A 133 8.91 0.01 -14.98
CA LEU A 133 8.90 1.23 -14.16
C LEU A 133 9.01 2.50 -15.01
N SER A 134 9.72 2.46 -16.14
CA SER A 134 9.90 3.60 -17.03
C SER A 134 8.75 3.82 -18.02
N THR A 135 7.75 2.94 -18.06
CA THR A 135 6.60 3.12 -18.96
C THR A 135 5.81 4.40 -18.63
N ARG A 136 5.22 4.99 -19.67
CA ARG A 136 4.38 6.18 -19.57
C ARG A 136 3.01 5.91 -20.18
N PRO A 137 2.17 5.11 -19.52
CA PRO A 137 0.81 4.90 -19.98
C PRO A 137 -0.06 6.14 -19.73
N ALA A 138 -1.31 6.09 -20.16
CA ALA A 138 -2.25 7.20 -20.08
C ALA A 138 -2.59 7.61 -18.62
N ASP A 139 -2.61 6.66 -17.69
CA ASP A 139 -3.06 6.88 -16.31
C ASP A 139 -2.30 6.03 -15.27
N PRO A 140 -2.39 6.36 -13.98
CA PRO A 140 -1.70 5.65 -12.90
C PRO A 140 -2.13 4.19 -12.73
N VAL A 141 -3.39 3.86 -13.00
CA VAL A 141 -3.90 2.49 -12.87
C VAL A 141 -3.25 1.61 -13.93
N ALA A 142 -3.16 2.09 -15.16
CA ALA A 142 -2.47 1.39 -16.24
C ALA A 142 -0.97 1.17 -15.92
N TRP A 143 -0.30 2.15 -15.31
CA TRP A 143 1.09 2.01 -14.88
C TRP A 143 1.27 0.93 -13.81
N LEU A 144 0.47 0.98 -12.74
CA LEU A 144 0.55 0.01 -11.65
C LEU A 144 0.16 -1.41 -12.08
N SER A 145 -0.91 -1.56 -12.87
CA SER A 145 -1.34 -2.84 -13.43
C SER A 145 -0.29 -3.42 -14.38
N GLY A 146 0.37 -2.61 -15.19
CA GLY A 146 1.49 -3.03 -16.05
C GLY A 146 2.68 -3.56 -15.25
N ILE A 147 2.98 -2.95 -14.11
CA ILE A 147 4.02 -3.44 -13.19
C ILE A 147 3.61 -4.78 -12.57
N LEU A 148 2.38 -4.91 -12.07
CA LEU A 148 1.87 -6.18 -11.52
C LEU A 148 2.00 -7.32 -12.53
N VAL A 149 1.55 -7.09 -13.76
CA VAL A 149 1.64 -8.07 -14.86
C VAL A 149 3.10 -8.41 -15.17
N THR A 150 3.98 -7.40 -15.28
CA THR A 150 5.42 -7.64 -15.55
C THR A 150 6.08 -8.46 -14.45
N LEU A 151 5.73 -8.22 -13.19
CA LEU A 151 6.27 -8.96 -12.05
C LEU A 151 5.63 -10.34 -11.87
N GLY A 152 4.62 -10.71 -12.66
CA GLY A 152 3.85 -11.94 -12.49
C GLY A 152 3.13 -11.99 -11.14
N LEU A 153 2.78 -10.84 -10.58
CA LEU A 153 2.09 -10.73 -9.29
C LEU A 153 0.56 -10.72 -9.50
N PRO A 154 -0.21 -11.33 -8.58
CA PRO A 154 -1.66 -11.35 -8.69
C PRO A 154 -2.30 -9.98 -8.41
N GLY A 155 -3.57 -9.82 -8.74
CA GLY A 155 -4.38 -8.66 -8.34
C GLY A 155 -4.33 -7.46 -9.29
N ALA A 156 -3.81 -7.61 -10.52
CA ALA A 156 -3.91 -6.55 -11.53
C ALA A 156 -5.39 -6.21 -11.85
N GLY A 157 -6.26 -7.23 -11.92
CA GLY A 157 -7.69 -7.04 -12.12
C GLY A 157 -8.38 -6.32 -10.96
N LEU A 158 -7.83 -6.39 -9.74
CA LEU A 158 -8.37 -5.68 -8.58
C LEU A 158 -8.16 -4.16 -8.68
N LEU A 159 -7.11 -3.71 -9.37
CA LEU A 159 -6.90 -2.27 -9.62
C LEU A 159 -7.83 -1.74 -10.71
N THR A 160 -8.12 -2.55 -11.72
CA THR A 160 -8.97 -2.16 -12.86
C THR A 160 -10.46 -2.43 -12.63
N GLY A 161 -10.82 -3.15 -11.55
CA GLY A 161 -12.18 -3.61 -11.30
C GLY A 161 -12.61 -4.81 -12.16
N ALA A 162 -11.67 -5.43 -12.89
CA ALA A 162 -11.93 -6.64 -13.68
C ALA A 162 -11.93 -7.93 -12.84
N GLU A 163 -11.50 -7.84 -11.57
CA GLU A 163 -11.49 -8.92 -10.61
C GLU A 163 -12.29 -8.52 -9.37
N GLU A 164 -13.14 -9.43 -8.91
CA GLU A 164 -13.92 -9.29 -7.69
C GLU A 164 -13.87 -10.59 -6.87
N GLY A 165 -14.24 -10.51 -5.59
CA GLY A 165 -14.30 -11.66 -4.69
C GLY A 165 -13.55 -11.43 -3.39
N GLY A 166 -13.70 -12.33 -2.42
CA GLY A 166 -13.12 -12.21 -1.08
C GLY A 166 -14.01 -11.44 -0.09
N ALA A 167 -13.69 -11.61 1.20
CA ALA A 167 -14.49 -11.04 2.28
C ALA A 167 -14.10 -9.59 2.55
N VAL A 168 -15.10 -8.71 2.72
CA VAL A 168 -14.88 -7.35 3.20
C VAL A 168 -14.65 -7.40 4.70
N VAL A 169 -13.53 -6.83 5.14
CA VAL A 169 -13.15 -6.70 6.54
C VAL A 169 -13.21 -5.23 6.92
N HIS A 170 -13.98 -4.93 7.96
CA HIS A 170 -14.06 -3.59 8.54
C HIS A 170 -13.12 -3.45 9.73
N PRO A 171 -12.54 -2.25 9.96
CA PRO A 171 -11.78 -1.98 11.17
C PRO A 171 -12.70 -2.03 12.39
N SER A 172 -12.18 -2.54 13.51
CA SER A 172 -12.95 -2.58 14.76
C SER A 172 -13.04 -1.19 15.39
N ALA A 173 -14.20 -0.86 15.97
CA ALA A 173 -14.41 0.41 16.65
C ALA A 173 -13.38 0.65 17.78
N ALA A 174 -12.94 -0.41 18.46
CA ALA A 174 -11.90 -0.32 19.48
C ALA A 174 -10.53 0.08 18.91
N SER A 175 -10.18 -0.37 17.70
CA SER A 175 -8.90 -0.01 17.06
C SER A 175 -8.91 1.43 16.60
N VAL A 176 -10.03 1.90 16.04
CA VAL A 176 -10.25 3.29 15.65
C VAL A 176 -10.12 4.22 16.86
N ARG A 177 -10.86 3.95 17.94
CA ARG A 177 -10.79 4.75 19.17
C ARG A 177 -9.38 4.83 19.76
N ARG A 178 -8.62 3.73 19.73
CA ARG A 178 -7.24 3.72 20.22
C ARG A 178 -6.34 4.62 19.37
N PHE A 179 -6.52 4.61 18.05
CA PHE A 179 -5.76 5.48 17.16
C PHE A 179 -6.10 6.96 17.41
N ASP A 180 -7.40 7.29 17.49
CA ASP A 180 -7.83 8.67 17.72
C ASP A 180 -7.31 9.21 19.07
N ALA A 181 -7.33 8.38 20.12
CA ALA A 181 -6.76 8.75 21.42
C ALA A 181 -5.25 9.01 21.37
N MET A 182 -4.49 8.17 20.65
CA MET A 182 -3.05 8.37 20.46
C MET A 182 -2.73 9.65 19.68
N VAL A 183 -3.54 9.98 18.67
CA VAL A 183 -3.38 11.22 17.89
C VAL A 183 -3.72 12.45 18.73
N ALA A 184 -4.74 12.37 19.59
CA ALA A 184 -5.06 13.45 20.52
C ALA A 184 -3.91 13.70 21.50
N ASP A 185 -3.37 12.63 22.09
CA ASP A 185 -2.23 12.69 23.02
C ASP A 185 -0.97 13.29 22.39
N ASP A 186 -0.62 12.88 21.16
CA ASP A 186 0.51 13.44 20.40
C ASP A 186 0.31 14.93 20.05
N ARG A 187 -0.93 15.34 19.77
CA ARG A 187 -1.27 16.75 19.52
C ARG A 187 -1.11 17.58 20.79
N ASP A 188 -1.62 17.10 21.90
CA ASP A 188 -1.55 17.78 23.20
C ASP A 188 -0.08 17.93 23.62
N HIS A 189 0.73 16.88 23.43
CA HIS A 189 2.17 16.92 23.73
C HIS A 189 2.94 17.92 22.86
N ARG A 190 2.64 18.02 21.55
CA ARG A 190 3.28 19.04 20.69
C ARG A 190 2.87 20.46 21.07
N ALA A 191 1.62 20.66 21.46
CA ALA A 191 1.14 21.95 21.95
C ALA A 191 1.87 22.38 23.24
N GLU A 192 2.16 21.44 24.15
CA GLU A 192 2.95 21.68 25.35
C GLU A 192 4.42 22.04 25.05
N LEU A 193 5.00 21.45 24.00
CA LEU A 193 6.38 21.70 23.58
C LEU A 193 6.55 22.99 22.75
N GLY A 194 5.47 23.70 22.42
CA GLY A 194 5.52 24.94 21.66
C GLY A 194 5.85 24.78 20.18
N ASP A 195 5.80 23.56 19.65
CA ASP A 195 5.93 23.30 18.21
C ASP A 195 4.57 23.59 17.54
N PRO A 196 4.49 24.57 16.61
CA PRO A 196 3.27 24.80 15.86
C PRO A 196 2.93 23.62 14.95
N PRO A 197 1.63 23.40 14.64
CA PRO A 197 1.15 22.28 13.81
C PRO A 197 1.69 22.29 12.38
#